data_AF-A0A932G7W2-F1
#
_entry.id   AF-A0A932G7W2-F1
#
_cell.length_a   1.000
_cell.length_b   1.000
_cell.length_c   1.000
_cell.angle_alpha   90.00
_cell.angle_beta   90.00
_cell.angle_gamma   90.00
#
_symmetry.space_group_name_H-M   'P 1'
#
loop_
_entity.id
_entity.type
_entity.pdbx_description
1 polymer ?
#
loop_
_entity_poly.entity_id
_entity_poly.type
_entity_poly.pdbx_seq_one_letter_code
_entity_poly.pdbx_strand_id
1 'polypeptide(L)'
;MALIIRLLGAGSAPMDVTTTLYGVTGTGVLGAIVNNVRLVNVSTSNATFNLYYKPNGLPAIRIQTKEQALNINKHVVIKPDLTLGPGDALQVFPSSSNLEFVVAGVEQQ
;
A
#
# COMPACT_ATOMS: atom_id res chain seq x y z
N MET A 1 23.95 -8.58 9.12
CA MET A 1 23.38 -7.48 8.31
C MET A 1 22.24 -6.86 9.09
N ALA A 2 22.19 -5.54 9.25
CA ALA A 2 21.09 -4.88 9.95
C ALA A 2 19.93 -4.63 8.98
N LEU A 3 18.74 -5.14 9.30
CA LEU A 3 17.51 -4.80 8.59
C LEU A 3 16.99 -3.49 9.18
N ILE A 4 17.01 -2.42 8.39
CA ILE A 4 16.55 -1.10 8.82
C ILE A 4 15.11 -0.91 8.32
N ILE A 5 14.17 -0.74 9.25
CA ILE A 5 12.81 -0.34 8.90
C ILE A 5 12.84 1.13 8.46
N ARG A 6 12.31 1.40 7.27
CA ARG A 6 12.25 2.72 6.65
C ARG A 6 10.82 3.04 6.22
N LEU A 7 10.59 4.33 6.01
CA LEU A 7 9.42 4.83 5.30
C LEU A 7 9.59 4.52 3.81
N LEU A 8 8.79 3.62 3.27
CA LEU A 8 8.85 3.21 1.86
C LEU A 8 8.02 4.13 0.96
N GLY A 9 6.90 4.65 1.47
CA GLY A 9 6.04 5.56 0.72
C GLY A 9 5.07 6.31 1.62
N ALA A 10 4.67 7.51 1.20
CA ALA A 10 3.61 8.29 1.82
C ALA A 10 2.94 9.19 0.79
N GLY A 11 1.66 9.49 0.98
CA GLY A 11 0.92 10.37 0.08
C GLY A 11 -0.59 10.24 0.21
N SER A 12 -1.29 10.63 -0.85
CA SER A 12 -2.74 10.52 -0.97
C SER A 12 -3.12 9.56 -2.10
N ALA A 13 -4.15 8.76 -1.86
CA ALA A 13 -4.83 7.93 -2.84
C ALA A 13 -6.20 8.55 -3.15
N PRO A 14 -6.40 9.11 -4.37
CA PRO A 14 -7.68 9.66 -4.78
C PRO A 14 -8.76 8.59 -4.90
N MET A 15 -10.01 8.98 -4.71
CA MET A 15 -11.18 8.16 -4.97
C MET A 15 -11.23 7.71 -6.43
N ASP A 16 -11.68 6.48 -6.66
CA ASP A 16 -11.84 5.83 -7.96
C ASP A 16 -10.56 5.74 -8.81
N VAL A 17 -9.40 5.85 -8.16
CA VAL A 17 -8.09 5.78 -8.81
C VAL A 17 -7.21 4.74 -8.13
N THR A 18 -6.73 3.76 -8.90
CA THR A 18 -5.71 2.83 -8.42
C THR A 18 -4.40 3.60 -8.22
N THR A 19 -3.97 3.70 -6.97
CA THR A 19 -2.75 4.42 -6.57
C THR A 19 -1.67 3.43 -6.15
N THR A 20 -0.48 3.55 -6.73
CA THR A 20 0.70 2.79 -6.28
C THR A 20 1.18 3.37 -4.96
N LEU A 21 1.11 2.58 -3.90
CA LEU A 21 1.55 2.94 -2.56
C LEU A 21 3.08 2.86 -2.42
N TYR A 22 3.66 1.83 -3.05
CA TYR A 22 5.10 1.62 -3.14
C TYR A 22 5.37 0.68 -4.33
N GLY A 23 6.45 0.92 -5.05
CA GLY A 23 6.93 0.06 -6.12
C GLY A 23 8.43 -0.17 -5.97
N VAL A 24 8.88 -1.39 -6.24
CA VAL A 24 10.30 -1.73 -6.25
C VAL A 24 10.89 -1.28 -7.58
N THR A 25 11.03 0.03 -7.74
CA THR A 25 11.52 0.69 -8.96
C THR A 25 12.77 1.49 -8.65
N GLY A 26 13.93 0.85 -8.70
CA GLY A 26 15.21 1.51 -8.48
C GLY A 26 16.38 0.63 -8.88
N THR A 27 17.40 1.20 -9.53
CA THR A 27 18.65 0.51 -9.79
C THR A 27 19.36 0.26 -8.46
N GLY A 28 19.50 -1.00 -8.05
CA GLY A 28 20.09 -1.37 -6.76
C GLY A 28 19.08 -1.65 -5.64
N VAL A 29 17.79 -1.76 -5.95
CA VAL A 29 16.81 -2.35 -5.02
C VAL A 29 16.47 -3.75 -5.51
N LEU A 30 16.88 -4.76 -4.74
CA LEU A 30 16.67 -6.18 -5.05
C LEU A 30 15.29 -6.69 -4.60
N GLY A 31 14.62 -5.93 -3.73
CA GLY A 31 13.29 -6.25 -3.23
C GLY A 31 12.91 -5.40 -2.03
N ALA A 32 11.72 -5.62 -1.51
CA ALA A 32 11.27 -5.00 -0.27
C ALA A 32 10.36 -5.93 0.53
N ILE A 33 10.39 -5.81 1.84
CA ILE A 33 9.43 -6.46 2.74
C ILE A 33 8.54 -5.36 3.31
N VAL A 34 7.27 -5.34 2.91
CA VAL A 34 6.28 -4.40 3.45
C VAL A 34 5.76 -4.93 4.77
N ASN A 35 6.05 -4.21 5.85
CA ASN A 35 5.71 -4.61 7.21
C ASN A 35 4.33 -4.05 7.61
N ASN A 36 4.08 -2.78 7.30
CA ASN A 36 2.76 -2.19 7.54
C ASN A 36 2.38 -1.13 6.52
N VAL A 37 1.06 -1.02 6.32
CA VAL A 37 0.39 -0.02 5.50
C VAL A 37 -0.64 0.65 6.40
N ARG A 38 -0.43 1.93 6.70
CA ARG A 38 -1.40 2.76 7.40
C ARG A 38 -2.20 3.54 6.39
N LEU A 39 -3.52 3.42 6.45
CA LEU A 39 -4.46 4.22 5.67
C LEU A 39 -5.28 5.09 6.61
N VAL A 40 -5.48 6.35 6.24
CA VAL A 40 -6.24 7.34 7.02
C VAL A 40 -7.35 7.90 6.14
N ASN A 41 -8.58 7.83 6.61
CA ASN A 41 -9.70 8.50 5.96
C ASN A 41 -9.81 9.93 6.50
N VAL A 42 -9.36 10.89 5.69
CA VAL A 42 -9.42 12.34 5.98
C VAL A 42 -10.64 13.01 5.34
N SER A 43 -11.52 12.24 4.72
CA SER A 43 -12.73 12.76 4.05
C SER A 43 -13.89 12.96 5.03
N THR A 44 -14.96 13.60 4.55
CA THR A 44 -16.21 13.80 5.31
C THR A 44 -17.21 12.65 5.19
N SER A 45 -16.84 11.56 4.52
CA SER A 45 -17.67 10.37 4.29
C SER A 45 -16.93 9.09 4.69
N ASN A 46 -17.67 8.00 4.88
CA ASN A 46 -17.03 6.70 5.06
C ASN A 46 -16.32 6.31 3.76
N ALA A 47 -15.13 5.75 3.89
CA ALA A 47 -14.34 5.25 2.78
C ALA A 47 -14.46 3.73 2.69
N THR A 48 -14.33 3.22 1.48
CA THR A 48 -14.18 1.81 1.16
C THR A 48 -12.94 1.67 0.30
N PHE A 49 -12.14 0.65 0.54
CA PHE A 49 -10.90 0.46 -0.20
C PHE A 49 -10.48 -0.99 -0.30
N ASN A 50 -9.60 -1.23 -1.28
CA ASN A 50 -8.98 -2.52 -1.55
C ASN A 50 -7.48 -2.36 -1.70
N LEU A 51 -6.72 -3.22 -1.05
CA LEU A 51 -5.28 -3.37 -1.29
C LEU A 51 -5.00 -4.47 -2.31
N TYR A 52 -4.03 -4.21 -3.17
CA TYR A 52 -3.57 -5.14 -4.19
C TYR A 52 -2.05 -5.27 -4.17
N TYR A 53 -1.59 -6.49 -4.37
CA TYR A 53 -0.25 -6.80 -4.78
C TYR A 53 -0.23 -6.87 -6.32
N LYS A 54 0.66 -6.13 -6.96
CA LYS A 54 0.83 -6.08 -8.40
C LYS A 54 2.21 -6.67 -8.74
N PRO A 55 2.28 -7.97 -9.09
CA PRO A 55 3.51 -8.54 -9.56
C PRO A 55 3.92 -7.94 -10.91
N ASN A 56 5.22 -7.86 -11.15
CA ASN A 56 5.78 -7.35 -12.39
C ASN A 56 5.26 -8.15 -13.59
N GLY A 57 4.71 -7.45 -14.59
CA GLY A 57 4.15 -8.06 -15.80
C GLY A 57 2.86 -8.88 -15.62
N LEU A 58 2.32 -9.04 -14.39
CA LEU A 58 1.13 -9.85 -14.12
C LEU A 58 -0.04 -9.02 -13.60
N PRO A 59 -1.30 -9.47 -13.72
CA PRO A 59 -2.46 -8.78 -13.14
C PRO A 59 -2.34 -8.55 -11.62
N ALA A 60 -2.99 -7.50 -11.13
CA ALA A 60 -3.04 -7.21 -9.70
C ALA A 60 -3.88 -8.25 -8.94
N ILE A 61 -3.39 -8.67 -7.78
CA ILE A 61 -4.01 -9.66 -6.89
C ILE A 61 -4.46 -8.94 -5.64
N ARG A 62 -5.73 -9.08 -5.27
CA ARG A 62 -6.28 -8.47 -4.06
C ARG A 62 -5.70 -9.15 -2.83
N ILE A 63 -5.17 -8.37 -1.89
CA ILE A 63 -4.56 -8.87 -0.64
C ILE A 63 -5.64 -9.25 0.37
N GLN A 64 -6.78 -8.56 0.33
CA GLN A 64 -7.88 -8.74 1.27
C GLN A 64 -9.02 -9.54 0.62
N THR A 65 -9.68 -10.39 1.40
CA THR A 65 -10.82 -11.22 0.93
C THR A 65 -12.07 -10.40 0.60
N LYS A 66 -12.21 -9.22 1.21
CA LYS A 66 -13.34 -8.32 1.02
C LYS A 66 -12.92 -6.86 1.15
N GLU A 67 -13.81 -6.00 0.67
CA GLU A 67 -13.62 -4.55 0.71
C GLU A 67 -13.67 -4.08 2.15
N GLN A 68 -12.71 -3.23 2.51
CA GLN A 68 -12.61 -2.72 3.86
C GLN A 68 -13.30 -1.37 3.93
N ALA A 69 -14.16 -1.21 4.94
CA ALA A 69 -14.72 0.08 5.28
C ALA A 69 -13.82 0.80 6.28
N LEU A 70 -13.70 2.11 6.14
CA LEU A 70 -12.97 2.98 7.05
C LEU A 70 -13.81 4.22 7.34
N ASN A 71 -14.23 4.35 8.60
CA ASN A 71 -15.05 5.47 9.03
C ASN A 71 -14.30 6.80 8.93
N ILE A 72 -15.06 7.89 8.86
CA ILE A 72 -14.58 9.28 8.86
C ILE A 72 -13.57 9.52 9.99
N ASN A 73 -12.44 10.17 9.66
CA ASN A 73 -11.37 10.52 10.61
C ASN A 73 -10.76 9.31 11.36
N LYS A 74 -10.90 8.10 10.82
CA LYS A 74 -10.27 6.89 11.35
C LYS A 74 -9.11 6.44 10.47
N HIS A 75 -8.24 5.65 11.07
CA HIS A 75 -7.15 4.99 10.37
C HIS A 75 -7.21 3.48 10.61
N VAL A 76 -6.61 2.74 9.69
CA VAL A 76 -6.41 1.30 9.78
C VAL A 76 -4.95 1.00 9.47
N VAL A 77 -4.39 0.05 10.19
CA VAL A 77 -3.04 -0.46 9.95
C VAL A 77 -3.17 -1.90 9.48
N ILE A 78 -2.68 -2.17 8.28
CA ILE A 78 -2.70 -3.49 7.67
C ILE A 78 -1.26 -4.00 7.66
N LYS A 79 -1.07 -5.23 8.13
CA LYS A 79 0.22 -5.92 8.15
C LYS A 79 0.13 -7.09 7.17
N PRO A 80 0.41 -6.85 5.87
CA PRO A 80 0.22 -7.87 4.85
C PRO A 80 1.35 -8.91 4.82
N ASP A 81 2.45 -8.70 5.56
CA ASP A 81 3.69 -9.50 5.53
C ASP A 81 4.07 -9.87 4.08
N LEU A 82 4.18 -8.84 3.23
CA LEU A 82 4.32 -8.99 1.79
C LEU A 82 5.77 -8.75 1.37
N THR A 83 6.36 -9.75 0.71
CA THR A 83 7.65 -9.61 0.02
C THR A 83 7.42 -9.20 -1.42
N LEU A 84 8.05 -8.11 -1.84
CA LEU A 84 8.04 -7.58 -3.19
C LEU A 84 9.39 -7.84 -3.85
N GLY A 85 9.37 -8.41 -5.05
CA GLY A 85 10.54 -8.51 -5.92
C GLY A 85 10.72 -7.29 -6.84
N PRO A 86 11.77 -7.28 -7.67
CA PRO A 86 12.04 -6.19 -8.60
C PRO A 86 10.88 -5.95 -9.58
N GLY A 87 10.40 -4.70 -9.63
CA GLY A 87 9.28 -4.28 -10.47
C GLY A 87 7.89 -4.60 -9.91
N ASP A 88 7.80 -5.29 -8.76
CA ASP A 88 6.52 -5.49 -8.08
C ASP A 88 6.06 -4.20 -7.40
N ALA A 89 4.76 -4.10 -7.18
CA ALA A 89 4.15 -2.95 -6.52
C ALA A 89 3.06 -3.34 -5.54
N LEU A 90 2.88 -2.49 -4.54
CA LEU A 90 1.72 -2.45 -3.66
C LEU A 90 0.80 -1.31 -4.11
N GLN A 91 -0.48 -1.60 -4.27
CA GLN A 91 -1.47 -0.65 -4.76
C GLN A 91 -2.68 -0.58 -3.84
N VAL A 92 -3.36 0.56 -3.84
CA VAL A 92 -4.67 0.75 -3.20
C VAL A 92 -5.67 1.27 -4.22
N PHE A 93 -6.92 0.84 -4.09
CA PHE A 93 -8.05 1.40 -4.80
C PHE A 93 -9.10 1.86 -3.78
N PRO A 94 -9.22 3.16 -3.51
CA PRO A 94 -10.31 3.72 -2.71
C PRO A 94 -11.55 3.91 -3.58
N SER A 95 -12.66 3.27 -3.24
CA SER A 95 -13.89 3.25 -4.05
C SER A 95 -14.94 4.28 -3.66
N SER A 96 -14.78 4.99 -2.54
CA SER A 96 -15.80 5.95 -2.09
C SER A 96 -15.28 7.24 -1.46
N SER A 97 -13.98 7.36 -1.19
CA SER A 97 -13.38 8.57 -0.64
C SER A 97 -11.86 8.56 -0.79
N ASN A 98 -11.26 9.75 -0.79
CA ASN A 98 -9.80 9.91 -0.76
C ASN A 98 -9.23 9.35 0.55
N LEU A 99 -8.06 8.72 0.45
CA LEU A 99 -7.32 8.23 1.60
C LEU A 99 -5.91 8.85 1.63
N GLU A 100 -5.38 9.06 2.82
CA GLU A 100 -3.94 9.26 3.00
C GLU A 100 -3.29 7.94 3.39
N PHE A 101 -2.03 7.75 2.99
CA PHE A 101 -1.32 6.51 3.24
C PHE A 101 0.12 6.73 3.70
N VAL A 102 0.60 5.76 4.47
CA VAL A 102 2.00 5.60 4.87
C VAL A 102 2.34 4.11 4.77
N VAL A 103 3.42 3.78 4.08
CA VAL A 103 3.96 2.42 3.95
C VAL A 103 5.31 2.35 4.64
N ALA A 104 5.47 1.39 5.56
CA ALA A 104 6.73 1.13 6.22
C ALA A 104 7.16 -0.32 6.02
N GLY A 105 8.47 -0.51 5.87
CA GLY A 105 9.04 -1.81 5.59
C GLY A 105 10.55 -1.78 5.51
N VAL A 106 11.14 -2.82 4.94
CA VAL A 106 12.59 -2.94 4.76
C VAL A 106 12.86 -3.06 3.27
N GLU A 107 13.72 -2.19 2.74
CA GLU A 107 14.27 -2.34 1.39
C GLU A 107 15.51 -3.24 1.42
N GLN A 108 15.59 -4.15 0.47
CA GLN A 108 16.78 -4.94 0.20
C GLN A 108 17.55 -4.26 -0.94
N GLN A 109 18.80 -3.91 -0.67
CA GLN A 109 19.73 -3.30 -1.61
C GLN A 109 20.85 -4.28 -1.96
#